data_AF-A0A9N8ZBD9-F1
#
_entry.id   AF-A0A9N8ZBD9-F1
#
_cell.length_a   1.000
_cell.length_b   1.000
_cell.length_c   1.000
_cell.angle_alpha   90.00
_cell.angle_beta   90.00
_cell.angle_gamma   90.00
#
_symmetry.space_group_name_H-M   'P 1'
#
loop_
_entity.id
_entity.type
_entity.pdbx_description
1 polymer ?
#
loop_
_entity_poly.entity_id
_entity_poly.type
_entity_poly.pdbx_seq_one_letter_code
_entity_poly.pdbx_strand_id
1 'polypeptide(L)'
;MSLDFTCENREIIPLIIPTSKNPNGRWITINEAKNRAFQRYQKYGKGQLVPYYMLPVLGTLPSVHHVYAEWYFGLDDNPSIDLLLKTNGDKWKNDNKARLVRRSFLIEEIKMREFDFTTAEVLVLLDLLKGKDKLNKLVDVKLLNRKR
;
A
#
# COMPACT_ATOMS: atom_id res chain seq x y z
N MET A 1 -33.65 -3.05 11.14
CA MET A 1 -32.60 -2.52 12.04
C MET A 1 -31.76 -3.71 12.51
N SER A 2 -30.58 -3.95 11.92
CA SER A 2 -29.41 -4.63 12.54
C SER A 2 -28.27 -4.82 11.53
N LEU A 3 -27.26 -3.94 11.66
CA LEU A 3 -25.81 -4.11 11.47
C LEU A 3 -25.27 -5.10 10.42
N ASP A 4 -25.15 -4.65 9.16
CA ASP A 4 -24.09 -5.11 8.24
C ASP A 4 -22.83 -4.25 8.40
N PHE A 5 -22.35 -4.17 9.64
CA PHE A 5 -21.11 -3.51 10.00
C PHE A 5 -20.18 -4.59 10.56
N THR A 6 -18.98 -4.70 9.98
CA THR A 6 -17.71 -5.04 10.67
C THR A 6 -16.96 -6.33 10.34
N CYS A 7 -16.82 -6.71 9.05
CA CYS A 7 -15.56 -7.34 8.63
C CYS A 7 -14.50 -6.27 8.34
N GLU A 8 -14.79 -5.32 7.43
CA GLU A 8 -13.86 -4.23 7.06
C GLU A 8 -13.41 -3.33 8.23
N ASN A 9 -14.22 -3.19 9.30
CA ASN A 9 -13.88 -2.33 10.44
C ASN A 9 -12.81 -2.91 11.36
N ARG A 10 -12.49 -4.20 11.25
CA ARG A 10 -11.46 -4.84 12.06
C ARG A 10 -10.11 -4.88 11.34
N GLU A 11 -10.12 -4.65 10.03
CA GLU A 11 -8.90 -4.64 9.22
C GLU A 11 -8.08 -3.38 9.53
N ILE A 12 -6.87 -3.59 10.02
CA ILE A 12 -5.92 -2.53 10.37
C ILE A 12 -4.83 -2.42 9.33
N ILE A 13 -4.59 -1.20 8.87
CA ILE A 13 -3.52 -0.87 7.93
C ILE A 13 -2.61 0.21 8.52
N PRO A 14 -1.32 0.22 8.14
CA PRO A 14 -0.41 1.24 8.61
C PRO A 14 -0.72 2.56 7.90
N LEU A 15 -0.71 3.63 8.68
CA LEU A 15 -0.81 5.02 8.25
C LEU A 15 0.55 5.72 8.23
N ILE A 16 1.42 5.30 9.16
CA ILE A 16 2.79 5.81 9.30
C ILE A 16 3.73 4.62 9.22
N ILE A 17 4.75 4.71 8.38
CA ILE A 17 5.79 3.69 8.29
C ILE A 17 6.51 3.64 9.65
N PRO A 18 6.78 2.46 10.21
CA PRO A 18 7.69 2.30 11.32
C PRO A 18 9.02 3.06 11.09
N THR A 19 9.30 4.06 11.91
CA THR A 19 10.57 4.82 11.89
C THR A 19 11.31 4.63 13.22
N SER A 20 12.56 5.08 13.29
CA SER A 20 13.29 5.15 14.57
C SER A 20 12.56 5.98 15.63
N LYS A 21 11.69 6.92 15.23
CA LYS A 21 10.88 7.76 16.12
C LYS A 21 9.48 7.19 16.40
N ASN A 22 8.96 6.32 15.53
CA ASN A 22 7.71 5.60 15.74
C ASN A 22 7.90 4.13 15.33
N PRO A 23 8.49 3.29 16.19
CA PRO A 23 8.95 1.96 15.81
C PRO A 23 7.83 0.98 15.49
N ASN A 24 6.60 1.26 15.94
CA ASN A 24 5.43 0.44 15.62
C ASN A 24 4.62 1.02 14.44
N GLY A 25 5.01 2.19 13.92
CA GLY A 25 4.18 2.98 13.02
C GLY A 25 2.88 3.41 13.70
N ARG A 26 1.92 3.86 12.90
CA ARG A 26 0.55 4.09 13.39
C ARG A 26 -0.37 3.20 12.58
N TRP A 27 -1.07 2.28 13.24
CA TRP A 27 -2.08 1.44 12.59
C TRP A 27 -3.46 2.08 12.77
N ILE A 28 -4.27 2.06 11.72
CA ILE A 28 -5.63 2.61 11.69
C ILE A 28 -6.54 1.63 10.96
N THR A 29 -7.84 1.78 11.14
CA THR A 29 -8.81 0.99 10.36
C THR A 29 -8.76 1.35 8.87
N ILE A 30 -9.18 0.43 7.99
CA ILE A 30 -9.33 0.72 6.56
C ILE A 30 -10.23 1.94 6.32
N ASN A 31 -11.29 2.12 7.10
CA ASN A 31 -12.22 3.24 6.94
C ASN A 31 -11.58 4.57 7.32
N GLU A 32 -10.78 4.61 8.39
CA GLU A 32 -9.97 5.80 8.69
C GLU A 32 -8.99 6.12 7.56
N ALA A 33 -8.40 5.10 6.94
CA ALA A 33 -7.46 5.32 5.83
C ALA A 33 -8.16 5.83 4.58
N LYS A 34 -9.32 5.26 4.22
CA LYS A 34 -10.20 5.74 3.15
C LYS A 34 -10.55 7.22 3.37
N ASN A 35 -10.96 7.58 4.59
CA ASN A 35 -11.30 8.97 4.95
C ASN A 35 -10.11 9.92 4.78
N ARG A 36 -8.91 9.53 5.23
CA ARG A 36 -7.69 10.34 5.05
C ARG A 36 -7.29 10.46 3.59
N ALA A 37 -7.38 9.38 2.83
CA ALA A 37 -7.11 9.38 1.39
C ALA A 37 -8.05 10.35 0.67
N PHE A 38 -9.33 10.35 1.04
CA PHE A 38 -10.32 11.30 0.51
C PHE A 38 -9.99 12.75 0.88
N GLN A 39 -9.62 13.03 2.14
CA GLN A 39 -9.18 14.36 2.56
C GLN A 39 -7.94 14.83 1.78
N ARG A 40 -6.96 13.94 1.56
CA ARG A 40 -5.78 14.24 0.73
C ARG A 40 -6.17 14.49 -0.72
N TYR A 41 -7.09 13.71 -1.29
CA TYR A 41 -7.60 13.94 -2.63
C TYR A 41 -8.30 15.30 -2.75
N GLN A 42 -9.11 15.69 -1.77
CA GLN A 42 -9.73 17.01 -1.77
C GLN A 42 -8.70 18.14 -1.70
N LYS A 43 -7.63 17.94 -0.92
CA LYS A 43 -6.52 18.88 -0.82
C LYS A 43 -5.75 18.97 -2.14
N TYR A 44 -5.32 17.85 -2.72
CA TYR A 44 -4.35 17.87 -3.82
C TYR A 44 -4.90 17.53 -5.22
N GLY A 45 -6.06 16.88 -5.34
CA GLY A 45 -6.60 16.35 -6.60
C GLY A 45 -7.30 17.37 -7.52
N LYS A 46 -7.52 18.61 -7.06
CA LYS A 46 -8.17 19.68 -7.85
C LYS A 46 -7.18 20.69 -8.43
N GLY A 47 -6.11 20.20 -9.07
CA GLY A 47 -5.10 21.05 -9.72
C GLY A 47 -4.09 21.71 -8.77
N GLN A 48 -4.02 21.26 -7.52
CA GLN A 48 -2.94 21.66 -6.60
C GLN A 48 -1.72 20.76 -6.80
N LEU A 49 -0.53 21.30 -6.56
CA LEU A 49 0.73 20.57 -6.70
C LEU A 49 0.77 19.43 -5.66
N VAL A 50 0.63 18.19 -6.13
CA VAL A 50 0.82 17.00 -5.30
C VAL A 50 2.31 16.92 -4.94
N PRO A 51 2.68 16.76 -3.65
CA PRO A 51 4.08 16.65 -3.25
C PRO A 51 4.82 15.61 -4.11
N TYR A 52 5.82 16.09 -4.85
CA TYR A 52 6.68 15.24 -5.63
C TYR A 52 7.66 14.55 -4.66
N TYR A 53 7.45 13.26 -4.40
CA TYR A 53 8.36 12.47 -3.57
C TYR A 53 8.79 11.20 -4.29
N MET A 54 10.03 10.78 -4.04
CA MET A 54 10.57 9.53 -4.57
C MET A 54 10.15 8.38 -3.66
N LEU A 55 9.60 7.32 -4.24
CA LEU A 55 9.17 6.16 -3.46
C LEU A 55 10.38 5.51 -2.76
N PRO A 56 10.21 5.00 -1.53
CA PRO A 56 11.24 4.19 -0.89
C PRO A 56 11.50 2.90 -1.68
N VAL A 57 12.65 2.27 -1.45
CA VAL A 57 12.90 0.94 -2.00
C VAL A 57 11.93 -0.05 -1.34
N LEU A 58 11.28 -0.93 -2.11
CA LEU A 58 10.26 -1.85 -1.59
C LEU A 58 10.76 -2.66 -0.37
N GLY A 59 12.00 -3.13 -0.41
CA GLY A 59 12.61 -3.89 0.70
C GLY A 59 12.82 -3.11 2.01
N THR A 60 12.60 -1.79 2.04
CA THR A 60 12.60 -0.99 3.29
C THR A 60 11.23 -0.89 3.92
N LEU A 61 10.16 -1.27 3.21
CA LEU A 61 8.82 -1.35 3.78
C LEU A 61 8.72 -2.62 4.65
N PRO A 62 8.12 -2.53 5.85
CA PRO A 62 8.14 -3.64 6.79
C PRO A 62 7.15 -4.76 6.44
N SER A 63 6.04 -4.44 5.77
CA SER A 63 4.98 -5.40 5.51
C SER A 63 4.23 -5.15 4.20
N VAL A 64 3.52 -6.16 3.73
CA VAL A 64 2.64 -6.08 2.55
C VAL A 64 1.52 -5.07 2.77
N HIS A 65 1.02 -4.95 4.01
CA HIS A 65 0.05 -3.91 4.38
C HIS A 65 0.57 -2.49 4.09
N HIS A 66 1.88 -2.24 4.22
CA HIS A 66 2.45 -0.93 3.88
C HIS A 66 2.41 -0.67 2.37
N VAL A 67 2.67 -1.69 1.56
CA VAL A 67 2.60 -1.53 0.10
C VAL A 67 1.17 -1.25 -0.34
N TYR A 68 0.21 -1.99 0.21
CA TYR A 68 -1.21 -1.76 -0.05
C TYR A 68 -1.64 -0.35 0.38
N ALA A 69 -1.25 0.07 1.58
CA ALA A 69 -1.58 1.41 2.07
C ALA A 69 -0.91 2.53 1.27
N GLU A 70 0.38 2.41 0.93
CA GLU A 70 1.11 3.35 0.07
C GLU A 70 0.43 3.49 -1.30
N TRP A 71 -0.08 2.38 -1.84
CA TRP A 71 -0.70 2.35 -3.15
C TRP A 71 -2.05 3.07 -3.18
N TYR A 72 -2.93 2.78 -2.22
CA TYR A 72 -4.33 3.24 -2.25
C TYR A 72 -4.61 4.46 -1.36
N PHE A 73 -3.95 4.56 -0.20
CA PHE A 73 -4.29 5.58 0.80
C PHE A 73 -3.18 6.63 0.98
N GLY A 74 -1.93 6.25 0.75
CA GLY A 74 -0.74 7.04 1.03
C GLY A 74 -0.26 6.91 2.48
N LEU A 75 1.05 7.11 2.69
CA LEU A 75 1.74 6.92 3.97
C LEU A 75 2.52 8.16 4.37
N ASP A 76 2.71 8.38 5.67
CA ASP A 76 3.53 9.48 6.22
C ASP A 76 3.12 10.86 5.66
N ASP A 77 1.81 11.10 5.64
CA ASP A 77 1.17 12.30 5.05
C ASP A 77 1.36 12.48 3.54
N ASN A 78 2.04 11.54 2.88
CA ASN A 78 2.16 11.53 1.44
C ASN A 78 0.86 11.05 0.77
N PRO A 79 0.58 11.56 -0.44
CA PRO A 79 -0.45 11.05 -1.33
C PRO A 79 -0.24 9.58 -1.70
N SER A 80 -1.34 8.91 -2.04
CA SER A 80 -1.29 7.55 -2.58
C SER A 80 -0.63 7.51 -3.96
N ILE A 81 -0.04 6.37 -4.31
CA ILE A 81 0.54 6.18 -5.64
C ILE A 81 -0.52 6.35 -6.73
N ASP A 82 -1.74 5.84 -6.51
CA ASP A 82 -2.84 6.02 -7.46
C ASP A 82 -3.15 7.49 -7.73
N LEU A 83 -3.12 8.34 -6.68
CA LEU A 83 -3.29 9.78 -6.85
C LEU A 83 -2.11 10.42 -7.61
N LEU A 84 -0.88 10.07 -7.25
CA LEU A 84 0.33 10.60 -7.90
C LEU A 84 0.36 10.27 -9.40
N LEU A 85 -0.05 9.07 -9.78
CA LEU A 85 -0.14 8.66 -11.19
C LEU A 85 -1.17 9.50 -11.96
N LYS A 86 -2.30 9.83 -11.32
CA LYS A 86 -3.36 10.65 -11.93
C LYS A 86 -2.97 12.11 -12.09
N THR A 87 -2.18 12.68 -11.16
CA THR A 87 -1.87 14.12 -11.15
C THR A 87 -0.52 14.49 -11.75
N ASN A 88 0.52 13.69 -11.52
CA ASN A 88 1.90 14.04 -11.88
C ASN A 88 2.36 13.41 -13.21
N GLY A 89 1.55 12.50 -13.76
CA GLY A 89 1.74 11.91 -15.08
C GLY A 89 3.06 11.15 -15.28
N ASP A 90 3.52 11.09 -16.52
CA ASP A 90 4.62 10.21 -16.94
C ASP A 90 5.99 10.58 -16.36
N LYS A 91 6.23 11.86 -16.03
CA LYS A 91 7.51 12.29 -15.46
C LYS A 91 7.78 11.59 -14.13
N TRP A 92 6.87 11.75 -13.16
CA TRP A 92 7.01 11.11 -11.86
C TRP A 92 7.04 9.57 -11.96
N LYS A 93 6.22 9.01 -12.87
CA LYS A 93 6.20 7.57 -13.14
C LYS A 93 7.55 7.05 -13.65
N ASN A 94 8.21 7.77 -14.56
CA ASN A 94 9.51 7.40 -15.09
C ASN A 94 10.59 7.46 -14.01
N ASP A 95 10.60 8.52 -13.21
CA ASP A 95 11.55 8.69 -12.10
C ASP A 95 11.40 7.60 -11.02
N ASN A 96 10.18 7.04 -10.89
CA ASN A 96 9.88 5.96 -9.95
C ASN A 96 9.74 4.58 -10.60
N LYS A 97 10.05 4.41 -11.89
CA LYS A 97 9.73 3.19 -12.66
C LYS A 97 10.20 1.91 -11.97
N ALA A 98 11.48 1.85 -11.58
CA ALA A 98 12.05 0.68 -10.91
C ALA A 98 11.42 0.36 -9.55
N ARG A 99 10.87 1.38 -8.87
CA ARG A 99 10.19 1.27 -7.57
C ARG A 99 8.73 0.87 -7.74
N LEU A 100 8.09 1.29 -8.82
CA LEU A 100 6.70 0.98 -9.16
C LEU A 100 6.55 -0.47 -9.60
N VAL A 101 7.41 -1.00 -10.47
CA VAL A 101 7.26 -2.35 -11.05
C VAL A 101 6.99 -3.43 -9.99
N ARG A 102 7.83 -3.49 -8.94
CA ARG A 102 7.68 -4.51 -7.89
C ARG A 102 6.44 -4.29 -7.02
N ARG A 103 6.05 -3.04 -6.81
CA ARG A 103 4.82 -2.70 -6.07
C ARG A 103 3.60 -3.10 -6.87
N SER A 104 3.54 -2.73 -8.14
CA SER A 104 2.46 -3.12 -9.05
C SER A 104 2.30 -4.64 -9.09
N PHE A 105 3.40 -5.39 -9.18
CA PHE A 105 3.34 -6.84 -9.12
C PHE A 105 2.70 -7.36 -7.82
N LEU A 106 3.10 -6.83 -6.65
CA LEU A 106 2.52 -7.24 -5.37
C LEU A 106 1.04 -6.83 -5.25
N ILE A 107 0.66 -5.67 -5.80
CA ILE A 107 -0.74 -5.21 -5.84
C ILE A 107 -1.60 -6.11 -6.73
N GLU A 108 -1.09 -6.52 -7.90
CA GLU A 108 -1.80 -7.47 -8.77
C GLU A 108 -1.91 -8.85 -8.11
N GLU A 109 -0.88 -9.31 -7.40
CA GLU A 109 -0.97 -10.54 -6.61
C GLU A 109 -2.05 -10.46 -5.52
N ILE A 110 -2.17 -9.30 -4.85
CA ILE A 110 -3.23 -9.08 -3.87
C ILE A 110 -4.61 -9.19 -4.53
N LYS A 111 -4.82 -8.45 -5.62
CA LYS A 111 -6.09 -8.47 -6.37
C LYS A 111 -6.46 -9.88 -6.88
N MET A 112 -5.48 -10.64 -7.34
CA MET A 112 -5.71 -12.03 -7.80
C MET A 112 -6.13 -12.96 -6.66
N ARG A 113 -5.70 -12.72 -5.43
CA ARG A 113 -6.10 -13.54 -4.27
C ARG A 113 -7.38 -13.05 -3.62
N GLU A 114 -7.74 -11.77 -3.82
CA GLU A 114 -9.02 -11.19 -3.37
C GLU A 114 -10.25 -11.83 -4.03
N PHE A 115 -10.07 -12.66 -5.07
CA PHE A 115 -11.15 -13.49 -5.62
C PHE A 115 -11.60 -14.60 -4.65
N ASP A 116 -10.68 -15.11 -3.84
CA ASP A 116 -10.92 -16.26 -2.95
C ASP A 116 -10.91 -15.87 -1.46
N PHE A 117 -10.36 -14.70 -1.12
CA PHE A 117 -10.12 -14.24 0.26
C PHE A 117 -10.46 -12.77 0.42
N THR A 118 -10.73 -12.33 1.64
CA THR A 118 -10.85 -10.90 1.97
C THR A 118 -9.49 -10.18 1.88
N THR A 119 -9.49 -8.86 1.69
CA THR A 119 -8.26 -8.06 1.63
C THR A 119 -7.37 -8.32 2.85
N ALA A 120 -7.88 -8.25 4.08
CA ALA A 120 -7.05 -8.52 5.26
C ALA A 120 -6.47 -9.93 5.27
N GLU A 121 -7.24 -10.95 4.90
CA GLU A 121 -6.74 -12.32 4.83
C GLU A 121 -5.59 -12.44 3.82
N VAL A 122 -5.71 -11.81 2.65
CA VAL A 122 -4.65 -11.77 1.64
C VAL A 122 -3.40 -11.08 2.17
N LEU A 123 -3.56 -9.91 2.79
CA LEU A 123 -2.43 -9.14 3.34
C LEU A 123 -1.70 -9.94 4.43
N VAL A 124 -2.43 -10.60 5.33
CA VAL A 124 -1.86 -11.49 6.36
C VAL A 124 -1.15 -12.67 5.72
N LEU A 125 -1.78 -13.34 4.74
CA LEU A 125 -1.20 -14.51 4.06
C LEU A 125 0.11 -14.16 3.37
N LEU A 126 0.17 -13.02 2.66
CA LEU A 126 1.37 -12.58 1.97
C LEU A 126 2.47 -12.13 2.95
N ASP A 127 2.12 -11.52 4.09
CA ASP A 127 3.09 -11.22 5.15
C ASP A 127 3.63 -12.49 5.84
N LEU A 128 2.81 -13.52 6.02
CA LEU A 128 3.25 -14.84 6.47
C LEU A 128 4.19 -15.49 5.45
N LEU A 129 3.84 -15.44 4.16
CA LEU A 129 4.69 -15.96 3.08
C LEU A 129 6.03 -15.22 3.02
N LYS A 130 6.02 -13.89 3.22
CA LYS A 130 7.25 -13.10 3.37
C LYS A 130 8.11 -13.63 4.50
N GLY A 131 7.51 -13.93 5.66
CA GLY A 131 8.23 -14.38 6.85
C GLY A 131 9.24 -13.33 7.32
N LYS A 132 10.47 -13.78 7.64
CA LYS A 132 11.56 -12.89 8.08
C LYS A 132 12.29 -12.18 6.91
N ASP A 133 11.91 -12.47 5.67
CA ASP A 133 12.52 -11.84 4.51
C ASP A 133 12.05 -10.38 4.31
N LYS A 134 12.83 -9.64 3.51
CA LYS A 134 12.42 -8.33 2.97
C LYS A 134 11.42 -8.55 1.82
N LEU A 135 10.54 -7.56 1.59
CA LEU A 135 9.53 -7.63 0.53
C LEU A 135 10.09 -7.87 -0.88
N ASN A 136 11.30 -7.40 -1.20
CA ASN A 136 11.93 -7.71 -2.48
C ASN A 136 12.06 -9.24 -2.69
N LYS A 137 12.41 -10.00 -1.66
CA LYS A 137 12.53 -11.46 -1.75
C LYS A 137 11.19 -12.16 -1.85
N LEU A 138 10.13 -11.61 -1.24
CA LEU A 138 8.76 -12.12 -1.44
C LEU A 138 8.43 -12.08 -2.93
N VAL A 139 8.64 -10.94 -3.59
CA VAL A 139 8.39 -10.77 -5.03
C VAL A 139 9.29 -11.69 -5.86
N ASP A 140 10.61 -11.58 -5.70
CA ASP A 140 11.58 -12.21 -6.60
C ASP A 140 11.60 -13.75 -6.46
N VAL A 141 11.42 -14.29 -5.24
CA VAL A 141 11.65 -15.71 -4.96
C VAL A 141 10.35 -16.47 -4.71
N LYS A 142 9.36 -15.85 -4.07
CA LYS A 142 8.19 -16.58 -3.58
C LYS A 142 6.97 -16.40 -4.48
N LEU A 143 6.94 -15.35 -5.29
CA LEU A 143 5.83 -15.05 -6.19
C LEU A 143 6.23 -15.20 -7.67
N LEU A 144 7.35 -14.60 -8.10
CA LEU A 144 7.79 -14.69 -9.51
C LEU A 144 8.38 -16.06 -9.89
N ASN A 145 9.01 -16.76 -8.95
CA ASN A 145 9.59 -18.09 -9.20
C ASN A 145 8.59 -19.24 -8.96
N ARG A 146 7.32 -18.97 -8.64
CA ARG A 146 6.29 -20.01 -8.65
C ARG A 146 5.81 -20.21 -10.08
N LYS A 147 5.95 -21.43 -10.61
CA LYS A 147 5.22 -21.83 -11.82
C LYS A 147 3.72 -21.63 -11.54
N ARG A 148 3.08 -20.80 -12.35
CA ARG A 148 1.63 -20.55 -12.31
C ARG A 148 0.87 -21.81 -12.68
#